data_AF-A0A9D1H8I7-F1
#
_entry.id   AF-A0A9D1H8I7-F1
#
_cell.length_a   1.000
_cell.length_b   1.000
_cell.length_c   1.000
_cell.angle_alpha   90.00
_cell.angle_beta   90.00
_cell.angle_gamma   90.00
#
_symmetry.space_group_name_H-M   'P 1'
#
loop_
_entity.id
_entity.type
_entity.pdbx_description
1 polymer ?
#
loop_
_entity_poly.entity_id
_entity_poly.type
_entity_poly.pdbx_seq_one_letter_code
_entity_poly.pdbx_strand_id
1 'polypeptide(L)'
;MKKLTFKYQILLGIIFILLGNVLAFIFHHGIFTNLAWILYGLLFIIHPVCPERFTESGREKQGILAVRIAGAVCIIIGLLVWFYP
;
A
#
# COMPACT_ATOMS: atom_id res chain seq x y z
N MET A 1 9.36 15.20 16.27
CA MET A 1 9.39 14.09 15.28
C MET A 1 7.99 13.53 15.16
N LYS A 2 7.24 13.85 14.09
CA LYS A 2 5.87 13.34 13.91
C LYS A 2 5.96 11.85 13.60
N LYS A 3 5.56 11.00 14.55
CA LYS A 3 5.40 9.56 14.32
C LYS A 3 4.48 9.39 13.11
N LEU A 4 4.95 8.74 12.06
CA LEU A 4 4.11 8.32 10.94
C LEU A 4 3.02 7.41 11.50
N THR A 5 1.82 7.96 11.69
CA THR A 5 0.68 7.19 12.19
C THR A 5 0.19 6.29 11.06
N PHE A 6 -0.27 5.08 11.40
CA PHE A 6 -0.88 4.14 10.46
C PHE A 6 -1.93 4.79 9.54
N LYS A 7 -2.69 5.78 10.07
CA LYS A 7 -3.64 6.60 9.33
C LYS A 7 -3.00 7.36 8.15
N TYR A 8 -1.84 7.97 8.35
CA TYR A 8 -1.12 8.69 7.29
C TYR A 8 -0.58 7.75 6.21
N GLN A 9 -0.14 6.54 6.59
CA GLN A 9 0.37 5.57 5.63
C GLN A 9 -0.75 5.02 4.73
N ILE A 10 -1.94 4.76 5.29
CA ILE A 10 -3.14 4.44 4.50
C ILE A 10 -3.53 5.60 3.58
N LEU A 11 -3.53 6.84 4.10
CA LEU A 11 -3.89 8.02 3.32
C LEU A 11 -2.94 8.22 2.14
N LEU A 12 -1.62 8.07 2.37
CA LEU A 12 -0.61 8.09 1.31
C LEU A 12 -0.88 7.05 0.24
N GLY A 13 -1.35 5.87 0.63
CA GLY A 13 -1.72 4.82 -0.31
C GLY A 13 -2.89 5.12 -1.19
N ILE A 14 -3.97 5.62 -0.58
CA ILE A 14 -5.15 6.05 -1.32
C ILE A 14 -4.75 7.11 -2.35
N ILE A 15 -3.91 8.07 -1.96
CA ILE A 15 -3.38 9.11 -2.85
C ILE A 15 -2.53 8.50 -3.97
N PHE A 16 -1.63 7.56 -3.65
CA PHE A 16 -0.79 6.89 -4.65
C PHE A 16 -1.60 6.10 -5.68
N ILE A 17 -2.62 5.37 -5.24
CA ILE A 17 -3.51 4.60 -6.12
C ILE A 17 -4.35 5.52 -7.00
N LEU A 18 -4.88 6.62 -6.44
CA LEU A 18 -5.60 7.64 -7.19
C LEU A 18 -4.71 8.29 -8.26
N LEU A 19 -3.50 8.72 -7.88
CA LEU A 19 -2.52 9.27 -8.82
C LEU A 19 -2.16 8.26 -9.90
N GLY A 20 -1.85 7.01 -9.53
CA GLY A 20 -1.55 5.93 -10.47
C GLY A 20 -2.66 5.72 -11.50
N ASN A 21 -3.92 5.72 -11.05
CA ASN A 21 -5.08 5.61 -11.93
C ASN A 21 -5.31 6.84 -12.81
N VAL A 22 -5.12 8.05 -12.29
CA VAL A 22 -5.21 9.28 -13.08
C VAL A 22 -4.12 9.31 -14.15
N LEU A 23 -2.89 8.93 -13.81
CA LEU A 23 -1.79 8.81 -14.78
C LEU A 23 -2.10 7.72 -15.82
N ALA A 24 -2.61 6.55 -15.41
CA ALA A 24 -3.00 5.51 -16.34
C ALA A 24 -4.12 5.95 -17.29
N PHE A 25 -5.07 6.75 -16.80
CA PHE A 25 -6.13 7.33 -17.62
C PHE A 25 -5.60 8.35 -18.63
N ILE A 26 -4.67 9.22 -18.23
CA ILE A 26 -4.07 10.24 -19.11
C ILE A 26 -3.18 9.61 -20.19
N PHE A 27 -2.33 8.65 -19.80
CA PHE A 27 -1.37 8.02 -20.70
C PHE A 27 -1.93 6.80 -21.44
N HIS A 28 -3.18 6.41 -21.17
CA HIS A 28 -3.82 5.19 -21.69
C HIS A 28 -3.01 3.89 -21.47
N HIS A 29 -2.09 3.90 -20.51
CA HIS A 29 -1.25 2.76 -20.17
C HIS A 29 -1.53 2.33 -18.72
N GLY A 30 -2.20 1.19 -18.56
CA GLY A 30 -2.49 0.58 -17.24
C GLY A 30 -1.25 0.23 -16.41
N ILE A 31 -0.05 0.29 -17.02
CA ILE A 31 1.25 0.07 -16.38
C ILE A 31 1.47 1.04 -15.21
N PHE A 32 0.99 2.29 -15.30
CA PHE A 32 1.17 3.28 -14.22
C PHE A 32 0.38 2.92 -12.95
N THR A 33 -0.83 2.39 -13.10
CA THR A 33 -1.61 1.85 -11.98
C THR A 33 -0.87 0.69 -11.33
N ASN A 34 -0.37 -0.25 -12.13
CA ASN A 34 0.35 -1.43 -11.63
C ASN A 34 1.61 -1.02 -10.85
N LEU A 35 2.38 -0.07 -11.38
CA LEU A 35 3.58 0.45 -10.72
C LEU A 35 3.23 1.14 -9.39
N ALA A 36 2.14 1.91 -9.34
CA ALA A 36 1.68 2.56 -8.11
C ALA A 36 1.30 1.54 -7.03
N TRP A 37 0.59 0.47 -7.38
CA TRP A 37 0.23 -0.62 -6.46
C TRP A 37 1.46 -1.38 -5.95
N ILE A 38 2.43 -1.67 -6.82
CA ILE A 38 3.68 -2.34 -6.45
C ILE A 38 4.53 -1.47 -5.51
N LEU A 39 4.74 -0.20 -5.87
CA LEU A 39 5.52 0.76 -5.06
C LEU A 39 4.86 0.95 -3.69
N TYR A 40 3.54 1.04 -3.65
CA TYR A 40 2.79 1.17 -2.41
C TYR A 40 2.88 -0.09 -1.54
N GLY A 41 2.72 -1.28 -2.12
CA GLY A 41 2.86 -2.53 -1.40
C GLY A 41 4.28 -2.74 -0.85
N LEU A 42 5.30 -2.33 -1.61
CA LEU A 42 6.69 -2.39 -1.18
C LEU A 42 6.97 -1.47 0.01
N LEU A 43 6.37 -0.27 0.03
CA LEU A 43 6.46 0.66 1.17
C LEU A 43 5.94 0.01 2.47
N PHE A 44 4.87 -0.78 2.39
CA PHE A 44 4.31 -1.53 3.52
C PHE A 44 5.19 -2.69 4.00
N ILE A 45 5.98 -3.28 3.12
CA ILE A 45 6.92 -4.36 3.46
C ILE A 45 8.19 -3.80 4.10
N ILE A 46 8.76 -2.73 3.54
CA ILE A 46 10.00 -2.10 4.01
C ILE A 46 9.76 -1.36 5.33
N HIS A 47 8.69 -0.57 5.40
CA HIS A 47 8.39 0.27 6.55
C HIS A 47 7.00 -0.04 7.12
N PRO A 48 6.82 -1.21 7.75
CA PRO A 48 5.55 -1.59 8.33
C PRO A 48 5.26 -0.73 9.56
N VAL A 49 4.31 0.21 9.46
CA VAL A 49 3.82 0.94 10.63
C VAL A 49 2.76 0.12 11.34
N CYS A 50 3.07 -0.25 12.58
CA CYS A 50 2.16 -1.01 13.42
C CYS A 50 0.91 -0.16 13.74
N PRO A 51 -0.31 -0.71 13.61
CA PRO A 51 -1.50 0.05 13.99
C PRO A 51 -1.57 0.20 15.51
N GLU A 52 -1.88 1.41 16.00
CA GLU A 52 -1.98 1.71 17.44
C GLU A 52 -2.87 0.72 18.20
N ARG A 53 -3.95 0.25 17.57
CA ARG A 53 -4.86 -0.77 18.12
C ARG A 53 -4.14 -2.06 18.56
N PHE A 54 -3.08 -2.46 17.87
CA PHE A 54 -2.31 -3.67 18.19
C PHE A 54 -1.19 -3.40 19.20
N THR A 55 -0.65 -2.18 19.23
CA THR A 55 0.31 -1.74 20.25
C THR A 55 -0.37 -1.63 21.62
N GLU A 56 -1.57 -1.06 21.71
CA GLU A 56 -2.32 -0.96 22.98
C GLU A 56 -2.74 -2.32 23.54
N SER A 57 -2.93 -3.32 22.67
CA SER A 57 -3.35 -4.68 23.08
C SER A 57 -2.18 -5.66 23.27
N GLY A 58 -0.92 -5.17 23.22
CA GLY A 58 0.28 -6.01 23.39
C GLY A 58 0.51 -7.01 22.26
N ARG A 59 -0.15 -6.84 21.11
CA ARG A 59 -0.14 -7.72 19.94
C ARG A 59 0.62 -7.14 18.75
N GLU A 60 1.69 -6.39 19.03
CA GLU A 60 2.48 -5.70 18.01
C GLU A 60 2.94 -6.61 16.86
N LYS A 61 3.33 -7.85 17.17
CA LYS A 61 3.72 -8.84 16.15
C LYS A 61 2.59 -9.12 15.15
N GLN A 62 1.35 -9.21 15.60
CA GLN A 62 0.19 -9.43 14.71
C GLN A 62 -0.11 -8.19 13.87
N GLY A 63 0.06 -6.99 14.45
CA GLY A 63 -0.08 -5.73 13.72
C GLY A 63 0.93 -5.62 12.58
N ILE A 64 2.20 -5.92 12.83
CA ILE A 64 3.26 -5.91 11.81
C ILE A 64 2.99 -6.96 10.71
N LEU A 65 2.54 -8.16 11.08
CA LEU A 65 2.18 -9.20 10.11
C LEU A 65 1.00 -8.77 9.23
N ALA A 66 -0.06 -8.18 9.81
CA ALA A 66 -1.20 -7.68 9.04
C ALA A 66 -0.79 -6.61 8.03
N VAL A 67 0.10 -5.70 8.42
CA VAL A 67 0.65 -4.64 7.55
C VAL A 67 1.47 -5.23 6.41
N ARG A 68 2.32 -6.24 6.69
CA ARG A 68 3.07 -6.94 5.64
C ARG A 68 2.17 -7.72 4.69
N ILE A 69 1.13 -8.38 5.20
CA ILE A 69 0.14 -9.10 4.38
C ILE A 69 -0.59 -8.10 3.48
N ALA A 70 -1.04 -6.96 4.02
CA ALA A 70 -1.66 -5.90 3.23
C ALA A 70 -0.73 -5.38 2.12
N GLY A 71 0.56 -5.19 2.43
CA GLY A 71 1.58 -4.84 1.44
C GLY A 71 1.74 -5.89 0.34
N ALA A 72 1.81 -7.17 0.71
CA ALA A 72 1.88 -8.28 -0.24
C ALA A 72 0.63 -8.36 -1.14
N VAL A 73 -0.56 -8.18 -0.56
CA VAL A 73 -1.83 -8.12 -1.32
C VAL A 73 -1.80 -6.95 -2.31
N CYS A 74 -1.28 -5.79 -1.93
CA CYS A 74 -1.16 -4.65 -2.85
C CYS A 74 -0.24 -4.97 -4.05
N ILE A 75 0.88 -5.66 -3.82
CA ILE A 75 1.77 -6.10 -4.90
C ILE A 75 1.05 -7.11 -5.81
N ILE A 76 0.32 -8.07 -5.24
CA ILE A 76 -0.46 -9.05 -6.00
C ILE A 76 -1.52 -8.36 -6.86
N ILE A 77 -2.26 -7.38 -6.33
CA ILE A 77 -3.23 -6.60 -7.10
C ILE A 77 -2.54 -5.87 -8.25
N GLY A 78 -1.41 -5.21 -8.00
CA GLY A 78 -0.62 -4.53 -9.03
C GLY A 78 -0.11 -5.47 -10.13
N LEU A 79 0.19 -6.72 -9.78
CA LEU A 79 0.57 -7.77 -10.74
C LEU A 79 -0.63 -8.35 -11.50
N LEU A 80 -1.78 -8.52 -10.84
CA LEU A 80 -2.99 -9.09 -11.45
C LEU A 80 -3.65 -8.15 -12.45
N VAL A 81 -3.62 -6.84 -12.21
CA VAL A 81 -4.15 -5.81 -13.13
C VAL A 81 -3.35 -5.75 -14.45
N TRP A 82 -2.23 -6.49 -14.55
CA TRP A 82 -1.53 -6.72 -15.82
C TRP A 82 -2.33 -7.57 -16.83
N PHE A 83 -3.34 -8.31 -16.40
CA PHE A 83 -4.20 -9.12 -17.28
C PHE A 83 -5.53 -8.43 -17.61
N TYR A 84 -5.51 -7.44 -18.48
CA TYR A 84 -6.63 -7.19 -19.39
C TYR A 84 -6.09 -6.68 -20.73
N PRO A 85 -6.05 -7.53 -21.78
CA PRO A 85 -5.75 -7.10 -23.15
C PRO A 85 -6.85 -6.21 -23.74
#